data_AF-A0AAU4I867-F1
#
_entry.id   AF-A0AAU4I867-F1
#
_cell.length_a   1.000
_cell.length_b   1.000
_cell.length_c   1.000
_cell.angle_alpha   90.00
_cell.angle_beta   90.00
_cell.angle_gamma   90.00
#
_symmetry.space_group_name_H-M   'P 1'
#
loop_
_entity.id
_entity.type
_entity.pdbx_description
1 polymer ?
#
loop_
_entity_poly.entity_id
_entity_poly.type
_entity_poly.pdbx_seq_one_letter_code
_entity_poly.pdbx_strand_id
1 'polypeptide(L)'
;MNPTENINHDAVLRARVALLGSGTLPVRERVAAYRVLVRVSPLAYLPLLAAALYAYSRQEFAHRPGIALALRAESVAAARRMGALEPGETQLLLTALVHYREQLLLMERPEELASVETEMTALVASGGGSPGVRWDLRGA
;
A
#
# COMPACT_ATOMS: atom_id res chain seq x y z
N MET A 1 -3.37 32.89 -12.41
CA MET A 1 -3.98 32.47 -11.13
C MET A 1 -3.73 30.97 -10.98
N ASN A 2 -2.85 30.55 -10.08
CA ASN A 2 -2.57 29.13 -9.84
C ASN A 2 -3.71 28.54 -9.00
N PRO A 3 -4.44 27.52 -9.46
CA PRO A 3 -5.40 26.82 -8.62
C PRO A 3 -4.61 25.83 -7.77
N THR A 4 -3.96 26.31 -6.71
CA THR A 4 -3.49 25.42 -5.64
C THR A 4 -4.68 24.61 -5.18
N GLU A 5 -4.57 23.29 -5.36
CA GLU A 5 -5.49 22.26 -4.91
C GLU A 5 -5.96 22.58 -3.49
N ASN A 6 -7.15 23.17 -3.37
CA ASN A 6 -7.76 23.37 -2.07
C ASN A 6 -8.16 21.98 -1.57
N ILE A 7 -7.31 21.38 -0.74
CA ILE A 7 -7.63 20.14 -0.05
C ILE A 7 -8.97 20.37 0.63
N ASN A 8 -9.99 19.61 0.22
CA ASN A 8 -11.33 19.75 0.77
C ASN A 8 -11.29 19.41 2.28
N HIS A 9 -11.20 20.44 3.11
CA HIS A 9 -11.04 20.33 4.56
C HIS A 9 -12.16 19.51 5.21
N ASP A 10 -13.37 19.63 4.68
CA ASP A 10 -14.54 18.87 5.10
C ASP A 10 -14.38 17.36 4.76
N ALA A 11 -13.80 17.01 3.60
CA ALA A 11 -13.46 15.62 3.29
C ALA A 11 -12.40 15.06 4.26
N VAL A 12 -11.42 15.86 4.66
CA VAL A 12 -10.40 15.47 5.65
C VAL A 12 -11.04 15.24 7.02
N LEU A 13 -11.92 16.13 7.47
CA LEU A 13 -12.65 15.98 8.74
C LEU A 13 -13.52 14.71 8.73
N ARG A 14 -14.29 14.48 7.66
CA ARG A 14 -15.07 13.24 7.51
C ARG A 14 -14.21 11.99 7.57
N ALA A 15 -13.07 11.98 6.89
CA ALA A 15 -12.14 10.85 6.90
C ALA A 15 -11.59 10.58 8.31
N ARG A 16 -11.22 11.63 9.07
CA ARG A 16 -10.79 11.49 10.46
C ARG A 16 -11.91 10.98 11.37
N VAL A 17 -13.11 11.56 11.27
CA VAL A 17 -14.27 11.15 12.07
C VAL A 17 -14.64 9.69 11.79
N ALA A 18 -14.62 9.26 10.53
CA ALA A 18 -14.89 7.87 10.15
C ALA A 18 -13.92 6.90 10.83
N LEU A 19 -12.63 7.25 10.92
CA LEU A 19 -11.62 6.41 11.60
C LEU A 19 -11.71 6.45 13.14
N LEU A 20 -12.37 7.45 13.72
CA LEU A 20 -12.60 7.58 15.16
C LEU A 20 -13.89 6.90 15.64
N GLY A 21 -14.70 6.35 14.73
CA GLY A 21 -15.91 5.61 15.09
C GLY A 21 -15.60 4.43 16.02
N SER A 22 -16.50 4.13 16.95
CA SER A 22 -16.33 3.14 18.04
C SER A 22 -16.28 1.67 17.60
N GLY A 23 -16.12 1.38 16.30
CA GLY A 23 -16.06 0.04 15.75
C GLY A 23 -15.01 -0.09 14.64
N THR A 24 -14.60 -1.33 14.35
CA THR A 24 -13.67 -1.62 13.25
C THR A 24 -14.30 -1.23 11.92
N LEU A 25 -13.84 -0.12 11.36
CA LEU A 25 -14.34 0.40 10.08
C LEU A 25 -14.13 -0.65 8.95
N PRO A 26 -15.13 -0.88 8.07
CA PRO A 26 -14.98 -1.78 6.93
C PRO A 26 -13.76 -1.43 6.09
N VAL A 27 -13.08 -2.44 5.53
CA VAL A 27 -11.81 -2.22 4.82
C VAL A 27 -11.93 -1.24 3.65
N ARG A 28 -13.08 -1.26 2.94
CA ARG A 28 -13.40 -0.31 1.85
C ARG A 28 -13.39 1.15 2.33
N GLU A 29 -13.93 1.40 3.53
CA GLU A 29 -14.06 2.74 4.11
C GLU A 29 -12.73 3.23 4.66
N ARG A 30 -11.90 2.32 5.20
CA ARG A 30 -10.50 2.64 5.55
C ARG A 30 -9.70 3.06 4.34
N VAL A 31 -9.79 2.34 3.22
CA VAL A 31 -9.12 2.71 1.97
C VAL A 31 -9.57 4.10 1.51
N ALA A 32 -10.87 4.38 1.52
CA ALA A 32 -11.40 5.69 1.15
C ALA A 32 -10.87 6.81 2.07
N ALA A 33 -10.90 6.59 3.39
CA ALA A 33 -10.39 7.56 4.36
C ALA A 33 -8.88 7.80 4.19
N TYR A 34 -8.07 6.75 4.10
CA TYR A 34 -6.63 6.88 3.96
C TYR A 34 -6.22 7.56 2.66
N ARG A 35 -6.91 7.32 1.53
CA ARG A 35 -6.67 8.06 0.27
C ARG A 35 -6.85 9.57 0.42
N VAL A 36 -7.81 10.00 1.23
CA VAL A 36 -7.99 11.43 1.55
C VAL A 36 -6.85 11.91 2.45
N LEU A 37 -6.54 11.15 3.50
CA LEU A 37 -5.61 11.58 4.54
C LEU A 37 -4.14 11.60 4.10
N VAL A 38 -3.73 10.77 3.14
CA VAL A 38 -2.39 10.86 2.54
C VAL A 38 -2.14 12.19 1.82
N ARG A 39 -3.17 12.97 1.50
CA ARG A 39 -2.99 14.31 0.91
C ARG A 39 -2.55 15.35 1.93
N VAL A 40 -2.89 15.16 3.21
CA VAL A 40 -2.56 16.12 4.29
C VAL A 40 -1.44 15.65 5.19
N SER A 41 -1.24 14.34 5.32
CA SER A 41 -0.18 13.76 6.16
C SER A 41 0.33 12.45 5.56
N PRO A 42 1.06 12.52 4.42
CA PRO A 42 1.51 11.34 3.69
C PRO A 42 2.25 10.33 4.57
N LEU A 43 3.23 10.76 5.37
CA LEU A 43 4.05 9.89 6.22
C LEU A 43 3.22 9.04 7.20
N ALA A 44 2.16 9.62 7.77
CA ALA A 44 1.31 8.93 8.73
C ALA A 44 0.38 7.90 8.07
N TYR A 45 -0.04 8.15 6.83
CA TYR A 45 -1.15 7.41 6.22
C TYR A 45 -0.76 6.55 5.02
N LEU A 46 0.43 6.72 4.42
CA LEU A 46 0.90 5.87 3.32
C LEU A 46 1.08 4.41 3.75
N PRO A 47 1.70 4.09 4.90
CA PRO A 47 1.79 2.70 5.37
C PRO A 47 0.41 2.08 5.62
N LEU A 48 -0.50 2.85 6.22
CA LEU A 48 -1.86 2.42 6.51
C LEU A 48 -2.68 2.19 5.22
N LEU A 49 -2.50 3.05 4.22
CA LEU A 49 -3.12 2.91 2.91
C LEU A 49 -2.62 1.64 2.20
N ALA A 50 -1.31 1.41 2.17
CA ALA A 50 -0.72 0.24 1.54
C ALA A 50 -1.27 -1.07 2.14
N ALA A 51 -1.32 -1.16 3.47
CA ALA A 51 -1.89 -2.31 4.17
C ALA A 51 -3.40 -2.48 3.92
N ALA A 52 -4.17 -1.38 3.97
CA ALA A 52 -5.61 -1.42 3.74
C ALA A 52 -5.96 -1.84 2.30
N LEU A 53 -5.19 -1.40 1.31
CA LEU A 53 -5.36 -1.80 -0.10
C LEU A 53 -5.11 -3.29 -0.32
N TYR A 54 -4.07 -3.86 0.30
CA TYR A 54 -3.82 -5.29 0.25
C TYR A 54 -4.96 -6.08 0.89
N ALA A 55 -5.39 -5.71 2.10
CA ALA A 55 -6.51 -6.34 2.79
C ALA A 55 -7.79 -6.24 1.95
N TYR A 56 -8.06 -5.08 1.32
CA TYR A 56 -9.23 -4.88 0.46
C TYR A 56 -9.18 -5.81 -0.77
N SER A 57 -8.01 -5.93 -1.40
CA SER A 57 -7.82 -6.80 -2.56
C SER A 57 -8.15 -8.26 -2.24
N ARG A 58 -7.73 -8.75 -1.07
CA ARG A 58 -7.93 -10.13 -0.63
C ARG A 58 -9.34 -10.40 -0.14
N GLN A 59 -9.92 -9.51 0.66
CA GLN A 59 -11.22 -9.75 1.29
C GLN A 59 -12.37 -9.61 0.30
N GLU A 60 -12.33 -8.58 -0.55
CA GLU A 60 -13.50 -8.17 -1.34
C GLU A 60 -13.34 -8.51 -2.83
N PHE A 61 -12.11 -8.68 -3.30
CA PHE A 61 -11.82 -8.87 -4.73
C PHE A 61 -10.96 -10.08 -5.07
N ALA A 62 -10.79 -11.05 -4.16
CA ALA A 62 -10.07 -12.29 -4.47
C ALA A 62 -10.63 -13.02 -5.70
N HIS A 63 -11.94 -12.94 -5.92
CA HIS A 63 -12.62 -13.54 -7.08
C HIS A 63 -12.51 -12.70 -8.37
N ARG A 64 -11.95 -11.49 -8.32
CA ARG A 64 -11.76 -10.60 -9.47
C ARG A 64 -10.29 -10.21 -9.60
N PRO A 65 -9.45 -11.09 -10.20
CA PRO A 65 -8.00 -10.97 -10.16
C PRO A 65 -7.46 -9.65 -10.74
N GLY A 66 -8.09 -9.10 -11.79
CA GLY A 66 -7.70 -7.80 -12.33
C GLY A 66 -7.89 -6.62 -11.37
N ILE A 67 -8.98 -6.62 -10.57
CA ILE A 67 -9.23 -5.58 -9.56
C ILE A 67 -8.27 -5.78 -8.38
N ALA A 68 -8.08 -7.02 -7.94
CA ALA A 68 -7.12 -7.33 -6.89
C ALA A 68 -5.70 -6.87 -7.29
N LEU A 69 -5.30 -7.09 -8.54
CA LEU A 69 -4.01 -6.64 -9.06
C LEU A 69 -3.89 -5.12 -9.04
N ALA A 70 -4.91 -4.38 -9.50
CA ALA A 70 -4.90 -2.92 -9.48
C ALA A 70 -4.77 -2.35 -8.05
N LEU A 71 -5.46 -2.95 -7.07
CA LEU A 71 -5.35 -2.53 -5.67
C LEU A 71 -3.96 -2.83 -5.08
N ARG A 72 -3.36 -3.98 -5.43
CA ARG A 72 -1.99 -4.31 -5.02
C ARG A 72 -0.96 -3.39 -5.70
N ALA A 73 -1.17 -3.01 -6.96
CA ALA A 73 -0.33 -2.01 -7.63
C ALA A 73 -0.39 -0.64 -6.94
N GLU A 74 -1.58 -0.21 -6.50
CA GLU A 74 -1.73 1.02 -5.72
C GLU A 74 -1.04 0.90 -4.35
N SER A 75 -1.08 -0.27 -3.71
CA SER A 75 -0.35 -0.54 -2.47
C SER A 75 1.17 -0.36 -2.67
N VAL A 76 1.72 -0.91 -3.76
CA VAL A 76 3.13 -0.71 -4.14
C VAL A 76 3.41 0.77 -4.39
N ALA A 77 2.54 1.49 -5.10
CA ALA A 77 2.72 2.92 -5.35
C ALA A 77 2.74 3.74 -4.05
N ALA A 78 1.88 3.42 -3.08
CA ALA A 78 1.88 4.04 -1.76
C ALA A 78 3.19 3.76 -1.01
N ALA A 79 3.70 2.52 -1.05
CA ALA A 79 4.96 2.15 -0.44
C ALA A 79 6.18 2.82 -1.09
N ARG A 80 6.22 2.91 -2.43
CA ARG A 80 7.26 3.67 -3.16
C ARG A 80 7.25 5.13 -2.76
N ARG A 81 6.07 5.74 -2.64
CA ARG A 81 5.93 7.13 -2.17
C ARG A 81 6.42 7.30 -0.74
N MET A 82 6.21 6.31 0.14
CA MET A 82 6.75 6.34 1.50
C MET A 82 8.29 6.31 1.48
N GLY A 83 8.91 5.39 0.75
CA GLY A 83 10.37 5.31 0.64
C GLY A 83 11.01 6.54 -0.02
N ALA A 84 10.28 7.25 -0.89
CA ALA A 84 10.73 8.52 -1.44
C ALA A 84 10.70 9.67 -0.41
N LEU A 85 9.81 9.60 0.59
CA LEU A 85 9.72 10.59 1.66
C LEU A 85 10.66 10.26 2.82
N GLU A 86 10.81 8.99 3.17
CA GLU A 86 11.73 8.47 4.19
C GLU A 86 12.63 7.39 3.58
N PRO A 87 13.80 7.78 3.06
CA PRO A 87 14.79 6.85 2.55
C PRO A 87 15.22 5.87 3.65
N GLY A 88 15.00 4.58 3.43
CA GLY A 88 15.27 3.53 4.42
C GLY A 88 14.03 2.69 4.77
N GLU A 89 12.83 3.18 4.47
CA GLU A 89 11.58 2.43 4.65
C GLU A 89 11.35 1.39 3.54
N THR A 90 12.35 0.53 3.33
CA THR A 90 12.38 -0.50 2.27
C THR A 90 11.44 -1.66 2.58
N GLN A 91 11.19 -1.93 3.86
CA GLN A 91 10.39 -3.08 4.28
C GLN A 91 8.93 -2.98 3.79
N LEU A 92 8.32 -1.80 3.88
CA LEU A 92 6.97 -1.58 3.39
C LEU A 92 6.86 -1.86 1.89
N LEU A 93 7.85 -1.42 1.11
CA LEU A 93 7.90 -1.65 -0.34
C LEU A 93 8.10 -3.13 -0.67
N LEU A 94 9.02 -3.81 0.02
CA LEU A 94 9.22 -5.25 -0.16
C LEU A 94 7.94 -6.04 0.15
N THR A 95 7.24 -5.74 1.24
CA THR A 95 5.97 -6.39 1.57
C THR A 95 4.91 -6.15 0.49
N ALA A 96 4.74 -4.92 0.01
CA ALA A 96 3.79 -4.62 -1.05
C ALA A 96 4.14 -5.35 -2.37
N LEU A 97 5.43 -5.42 -2.72
CA LEU A 97 5.91 -6.14 -3.92
C LEU A 97 5.70 -7.65 -3.82
N VAL A 98 5.89 -8.26 -2.65
CA VAL A 98 5.56 -9.69 -2.43
C VAL A 98 4.10 -9.96 -2.78
N HIS A 99 3.17 -9.15 -2.26
CA HIS A 99 1.75 -9.32 -2.57
C HIS A 99 1.45 -9.06 -4.04
N TYR A 100 2.04 -8.03 -4.65
CA TYR A 100 1.84 -7.77 -6.07
C TYR A 100 2.35 -8.93 -6.94
N ARG A 101 3.53 -9.47 -6.63
CA ARG A 101 4.13 -10.65 -7.24
C ARG A 101 3.24 -11.88 -7.16
N GLU A 102 2.70 -12.19 -5.99
CA GLU A 102 1.75 -13.31 -5.80
C GLU A 102 0.55 -13.20 -6.75
N GLN A 103 0.03 -11.99 -6.95
CA GLN A 103 -1.10 -11.77 -7.85
C GLN A 103 -0.71 -11.89 -9.33
N LEU A 104 0.49 -11.44 -9.71
CA LEU A 104 1.00 -11.61 -11.06
C LEU A 104 1.23 -13.08 -11.42
N LEU A 105 1.70 -13.89 -10.46
CA LEU A 105 1.83 -15.34 -10.60
C LEU A 105 0.47 -16.00 -10.84
N LEU A 106 -0.55 -15.65 -10.05
CA LEU A 106 -1.92 -16.16 -10.23
C LEU A 106 -2.53 -15.79 -11.60
N MET A 107 -2.07 -14.69 -12.19
CA MET A 107 -2.54 -14.20 -13.48
C MET A 107 -1.61 -14.56 -14.65
N GLU A 108 -0.55 -15.34 -14.41
CA GLU A 108 0.42 -15.77 -15.40
C GLU A 108 0.99 -14.61 -16.24
N ARG A 109 1.43 -13.52 -15.56
CA ARG A 109 2.03 -12.32 -16.20
C ARG A 109 3.56 -12.30 -16.05
N PRO A 110 4.34 -13.06 -16.86
CA PRO A 110 5.76 -13.28 -16.64
C PRO A 110 6.64 -12.04 -16.83
N GLU A 111 6.30 -11.14 -17.75
CA GLU A 111 7.10 -9.93 -18.00
C GLU A 111 7.08 -8.97 -16.79
N GLU A 112 5.88 -8.71 -16.26
CA GLU A 112 5.74 -7.89 -15.05
C GLU A 112 6.33 -8.57 -13.82
N LEU A 113 6.21 -9.90 -13.74
CA LEU A 113 6.82 -10.68 -12.67
C LEU A 113 8.34 -10.51 -12.64
N ALA A 114 9.00 -10.62 -13.80
CA ALA A 114 10.45 -10.44 -13.91
C ALA A 114 10.90 -9.03 -13.49
N SER A 115 10.13 -8.00 -13.85
CA SER A 115 10.38 -6.63 -13.40
C SER A 115 10.28 -6.49 -11.88
N VAL A 116 9.26 -7.08 -11.26
CA VAL A 116 9.05 -7.03 -9.81
C VAL A 116 10.13 -7.79 -9.06
N GLU A 117 10.54 -8.96 -9.55
CA GLU A 117 11.63 -9.74 -8.93
C GLU A 117 12.96 -9.00 -8.98
N THR A 118 13.27 -8.35 -10.11
CA THR A 118 14.47 -7.52 -10.24
C THR A 118 14.47 -6.36 -9.24
N GLU A 119 13.34 -5.66 -9.10
CA GLU A 119 13.19 -4.57 -8.11
C GLU A 119 13.38 -5.10 -6.68
N MET A 120 12.75 -6.22 -6.32
CA MET A 120 12.89 -6.83 -5.00
C MET A 120 14.35 -7.21 -4.69
N THR A 121 15.07 -7.81 -5.65
CA THR A 121 16.49 -8.13 -5.47
C THR A 121 17.34 -6.88 -5.25
N ALA A 122 17.10 -5.82 -6.02
CA ALA A 122 17.81 -4.54 -5.85
C ALA A 122 17.56 -3.93 -4.46
N LEU A 123 16.30 -3.97 -3.98
CA LEU A 123 15.93 -3.47 -2.67
C LEU A 123 16.63 -4.25 -1.54
N VAL A 124 16.67 -5.59 -1.62
CA VAL A 124 17.38 -6.43 -0.64
C VAL A 124 18.89 -6.14 -0.62
N ALA A 125 19.50 -5.94 -1.81
CA ALA A 125 20.91 -5.57 -1.90
C ALA A 125 21.19 -4.19 -1.30
N SER A 126 20.28 -3.23 -1.48
CA SER A 126 20.40 -1.86 -0.95
C SER A 126 20.09 -1.75 0.55
N GLY A 127 19.26 -2.66 1.10
CA GLY A 127 18.83 -2.68 2.50
C GLY A 127 19.80 -3.39 3.46
N GLY A 128 21.01 -3.72 3.01
CA GLY A 128 22.03 -4.49 3.73
C GLY A 128 22.71 -3.76 4.90
N GLY A 129 21.91 -3.29 5.85
CA GLY A 129 22.36 -2.56 7.04
C GLY A 129 21.53 -2.78 8.31
N SER A 130 20.90 -3.96 8.49
CA SER A 130 20.65 -4.60 9.81
C SER A 130 19.81 -5.88 9.65
N PRO A 131 20.38 -7.08 9.88
CA PRO A 131 19.64 -8.34 9.85
C PRO A 131 18.89 -8.50 11.18
N GLY A 132 17.71 -7.90 11.27
CA GLY A 132 17.01 -7.73 12.55
C GLY A 132 15.54 -8.05 12.59
N VAL A 133 14.87 -8.54 11.52
CA VAL A 133 13.50 -9.07 11.65
C VAL A 133 13.29 -10.22 10.69
N ARG A 134 13.33 -11.42 11.27
CA ARG A 134 12.87 -12.68 10.70
C ARG A 134 11.34 -12.58 10.57
N TRP A 135 10.81 -12.43 9.36
CA TRP A 135 9.37 -12.53 9.14
C TRP A 135 8.97 -14.01 9.14
N ASP A 136 8.18 -14.41 10.12
CA ASP A 136 7.38 -15.61 10.03
C ASP A 136 6.19 -15.31 9.13
N LEU A 137 6.07 -16.05 8.03
CA LEU A 137 4.84 -16.14 7.24
C LEU A 137 3.79 -16.90 8.06
N ARG A 138 3.10 -16.23 8.98
CA ARG A 138 1.82 -16.71 9.52
C ARG A 138 0.82 -15.57 9.69
N GLY A 139 -0.21 -15.63 8.86
CA GLY A 139 -1.59 -15.36 9.26
C GLY A 139 -2.03 -13.91 9.35
N ALA A 140 -2.64 -13.41 8.26
CA ALA A 140 -3.96 -12.76 8.25
C ALA A 140 -4.37 -12.51 6.79
#